data_AF-A0A0Q9LHS2-F1
#
_entry.id   AF-A0A0Q9LHS2-F1
#
_cell.length_a   1.000
_cell.length_b   1.000
_cell.length_c   1.000
_cell.angle_alpha   90.00
_cell.angle_beta   90.00
_cell.angle_gamma   90.00
#
_symmetry.space_group_name_H-M   'P 1'
#
loop_
_entity.id
_entity.type
_entity.pdbx_description
1 polymer ?
#
loop_
_entity_poly.entity_id
_entity_poly.type
_entity_poly.pdbx_seq_one_letter_code
_entity_poly.pdbx_strand_id
1 'polypeptide(L)'
;MKASQTLAGNLQRVLTDLIELHVQGKQAHWNLVGTNFRDLHLQLDEQTVKTLRDVHDEVDAEDPTSADLLHAAITRLEQLAWMVNAEVMAASASVTAPAEA
;
A
#
# COMPACT_ATOMS: atom_id res chain seq x y z
N MET A 1 -21.32 -15.67 18.58
CA MET A 1 -20.91 -16.84 17.79
C MET A 1 -19.40 -16.74 17.54
N LYS A 2 -18.64 -17.83 17.67
CA LYS A 2 -17.24 -17.86 17.21
C LYS A 2 -17.24 -18.28 15.74
N ALA A 3 -16.38 -17.67 14.92
CA ALA A 3 -16.13 -18.12 13.56
C ALA A 3 -15.71 -19.59 13.54
N SER A 4 -16.07 -20.33 12.49
CA SER A 4 -15.64 -21.72 12.32
C SER A 4 -14.12 -21.79 12.25
N GLN A 5 -13.52 -22.89 12.70
CA GLN A 5 -12.06 -23.05 12.64
C GLN A 5 -11.52 -22.97 11.20
N THR A 6 -12.29 -23.40 10.22
CA THR A 6 -11.95 -23.31 8.80
C THR A 6 -11.90 -21.85 8.33
N LEU A 7 -12.90 -21.03 8.68
CA LEU A 7 -12.92 -19.62 8.31
C LEU A 7 -11.76 -18.85 8.97
N ALA A 8 -11.54 -19.08 10.26
CA ALA A 8 -10.43 -18.47 10.99
C ALA A 8 -9.07 -18.85 10.39
N GLY A 9 -8.90 -20.11 9.98
CA GLY A 9 -7.67 -20.60 9.33
C GLY A 9 -7.43 -19.96 7.95
N ASN A 10 -8.48 -19.79 7.15
CA ASN A 10 -8.37 -19.15 5.83
C ASN A 10 -8.04 -17.66 5.96
N LEU A 11 -8.69 -16.93 6.87
CA LEU A 11 -8.40 -15.50 7.09
C LEU A 11 -6.99 -15.28 7.65
N GLN A 12 -6.52 -16.13 8.55
CA GLN A 12 -5.14 -16.07 9.04
C GLN A 12 -4.13 -16.28 7.91
N ARG A 13 -4.45 -17.14 6.93
CA ARG A 13 -3.61 -17.38 5.76
C ARG A 13 -3.53 -16.16 4.86
N VAL A 14 -4.69 -15.57 4.53
CA VAL A 14 -4.76 -14.32 3.75
C VAL A 14 -3.99 -13.19 4.46
N LEU A 15 -4.18 -13.02 5.76
CA LEU A 15 -3.44 -12.02 6.54
C LEU A 15 -1.92 -12.25 6.48
N THR A 16 -1.48 -13.52 6.58
CA THR A 16 -0.05 -13.86 6.52
C THR A 16 0.51 -13.61 5.12
N ASP A 17 -0.23 -13.98 4.07
CA ASP A 17 0.16 -13.75 2.68
C ASP A 17 0.24 -12.24 2.36
N LEU A 18 -0.66 -11.42 2.92
CA LEU A 18 -0.62 -9.96 2.79
C LEU A 18 0.56 -9.33 3.53
N ILE A 19 0.89 -9.82 4.73
CA ILE A 19 2.08 -9.37 5.49
C ILE A 19 3.36 -9.73 4.72
N GLU A 20 3.44 -10.94 4.19
CA GLU A 20 4.56 -11.40 3.37
C GLU A 20 4.72 -10.54 2.12
N LEU A 21 3.63 -10.31 1.39
CA LEU A 21 3.62 -9.44 0.20
C LEU A 21 4.07 -8.01 0.55
N HIS A 22 3.65 -7.47 1.69
CA HIS A 22 4.09 -6.15 2.15
C HIS A 22 5.60 -6.11 2.41
N VAL A 23 6.16 -7.12 3.09
CA VAL A 23 7.60 -7.18 3.36
C VAL A 23 8.39 -7.33 2.06
N GLN A 24 7.93 -8.17 1.13
CA GLN A 24 8.54 -8.32 -0.19
C GLN A 24 8.48 -7.04 -1.01
N GLY A 25 7.35 -6.32 -0.99
CA GLY A 25 7.21 -5.02 -1.63
C GLY A 25 8.23 -4.00 -1.10
N LYS A 26 8.45 -3.96 0.22
CA LYS A 26 9.50 -3.12 0.82
C LYS A 26 10.92 -3.55 0.46
N GLN A 27 11.18 -4.85 0.37
CA GLN A 27 12.48 -5.33 -0.11
C GLN A 27 12.72 -4.99 -1.58
N ALA A 28 11.70 -5.08 -2.43
CA ALA A 28 11.77 -4.67 -3.82
C ALA A 28 12.01 -3.15 -3.94
N HIS A 29 11.28 -2.35 -3.17
CA HIS A 29 11.44 -0.90 -3.10
C HIS A 29 12.85 -0.47 -2.66
N TRP A 30 13.49 -1.19 -1.73
CA TRP A 30 14.84 -0.85 -1.28
C TRP A 30 15.97 -1.37 -2.18
N ASN A 31 15.76 -2.46 -2.92
CA ASN A 31 16.83 -3.17 -3.63
C ASN A 31 16.75 -3.05 -5.16
N LEU A 32 15.67 -2.49 -5.71
CA LEU A 32 15.57 -2.23 -7.14
C LEU A 32 16.65 -1.23 -7.57
N VAL A 33 17.39 -1.55 -8.64
CA VAL A 33 18.44 -0.70 -9.22
C VAL A 33 18.46 -0.86 -10.74
N GLY A 34 18.93 0.14 -11.47
CA GLY A 34 19.17 0.04 -12.92
C GLY A 34 18.39 1.05 -13.76
N THR A 35 18.47 0.89 -15.08
CA THR A 35 17.77 1.74 -16.04
C THR A 35 16.25 1.60 -15.87
N ASN A 36 15.53 2.71 -15.88
CA ASN A 36 14.09 2.79 -15.60
C ASN A 36 13.69 2.42 -14.16
N PHE A 37 14.63 2.46 -13.20
CA PHE A 37 14.37 2.30 -11.76
C PHE A 37 13.08 3.01 -11.32
N ARG A 38 12.91 4.26 -11.76
CA ARG A 38 11.78 5.13 -11.40
C ARG A 38 10.42 4.56 -11.86
N ASP A 39 10.31 4.22 -13.14
CA ASP A 39 9.03 3.80 -13.71
C ASP A 39 8.64 2.42 -13.19
N LEU A 40 9.64 1.56 -12.95
CA LEU A 40 9.42 0.25 -12.35
C LEU A 40 8.95 0.35 -10.89
N HIS A 41 9.46 1.31 -10.11
CA HIS A 41 8.97 1.60 -8.76
C HIS A 41 7.53 2.06 -8.73
N LEU A 42 7.19 3.04 -9.56
CA LEU A 42 5.82 3.56 -9.65
C LEU A 42 4.84 2.46 -10.09
N GLN A 43 5.23 1.65 -11.07
CA GLN A 43 4.40 0.56 -11.55
C GLN A 43 4.21 -0.53 -10.48
N LEU A 44 5.23 -0.83 -9.68
CA LEU A 44 5.14 -1.79 -8.57
C LEU A 44 4.11 -1.33 -7.52
N ASP A 45 4.17 -0.07 -7.13
CA ASP A 45 3.30 0.47 -6.08
C ASP A 45 1.88 0.72 -6.57
N GLU A 46 1.70 1.39 -7.72
CA GLU A 46 0.38 1.75 -8.25
C GLU A 46 -0.45 0.52 -8.66
N GLN A 47 0.17 -0.47 -9.32
CA GLN A 47 -0.58 -1.67 -9.72
C GLN A 47 -0.92 -2.58 -8.55
N THR A 48 -0.05 -2.64 -7.54
CA THR A 48 -0.33 -3.41 -6.32
C THR A 48 -1.49 -2.78 -5.55
N VAL A 49 -1.49 -1.45 -5.36
CA VAL A 49 -2.60 -0.74 -4.72
C VAL A 49 -3.91 -0.92 -5.49
N LYS A 50 -3.87 -0.79 -6.83
CA LYS A 50 -5.06 -0.99 -7.67
C LYS A 50 -5.64 -2.39 -7.50
N THR A 51 -4.81 -3.41 -7.56
CA THR A 51 -5.25 -4.81 -7.41
C THR A 51 -5.88 -5.06 -6.04
N LEU A 52 -5.29 -4.51 -4.98
CA LEU A 52 -5.85 -4.62 -3.64
C LEU A 52 -7.20 -3.91 -3.50
N ARG A 53 -7.41 -2.76 -4.15
CA ARG A 53 -8.70 -2.07 -4.17
C ARG A 53 -9.76 -2.88 -4.91
N ASP A 54 -9.42 -3.39 -6.09
CA ASP A 54 -10.33 -4.23 -6.88
C ASP A 54 -10.78 -5.47 -6.09
N VAL A 55 -9.86 -6.12 -5.34
CA VAL A 55 -10.18 -7.27 -4.47
C VAL A 55 -10.93 -6.85 -3.20
N HIS A 56 -10.59 -5.71 -2.60
CA HIS A 56 -11.28 -5.19 -1.41
C HIS A 56 -12.77 -4.97 -1.69
N ASP A 57 -13.11 -4.38 -2.82
CA ASP A 57 -14.50 -4.07 -3.16
C ASP A 57 -15.35 -5.34 -3.33
N GLU A 58 -14.79 -6.39 -3.91
CA GLU A 58 -15.45 -7.71 -3.99
C GLU A 58 -15.63 -8.36 -2.61
N VAL A 59 -14.61 -8.24 -1.74
CA VAL A 59 -14.65 -8.82 -0.39
C VAL A 59 -15.57 -8.02 0.55
N ASP A 60 -15.63 -6.70 0.45
CA ASP A 60 -16.51 -5.83 1.24
C ASP A 60 -17.99 -6.11 0.98
N ALA A 61 -18.33 -6.37 -0.29
CA ALA A 61 -19.69 -6.74 -0.67
C ALA A 61 -20.16 -8.06 -0.03
N GLU A 62 -19.25 -8.99 0.23
CA GLU A 62 -19.54 -10.33 0.77
C GLU A 62 -19.35 -10.41 2.30
N ASP A 63 -18.26 -9.81 2.83
CA ASP A 63 -17.91 -9.78 4.24
C ASP A 63 -17.17 -8.47 4.62
N PRO A 64 -17.94 -7.44 5.05
CA PRO A 64 -17.39 -6.15 5.46
C PRO A 64 -16.36 -6.24 6.60
N THR A 65 -16.47 -7.25 7.47
CA THR A 65 -15.54 -7.40 8.60
C THR A 65 -14.17 -7.93 8.13
N SER A 66 -14.15 -8.75 7.08
CA SER A 66 -12.89 -9.18 6.46
C SER A 66 -12.29 -8.10 5.57
N ALA A 67 -13.12 -7.24 4.96
CA ALA A 67 -12.65 -6.11 4.15
C ALA A 67 -11.84 -5.09 4.96
N ASP A 68 -12.13 -4.89 6.25
CA ASP A 68 -11.33 -4.02 7.14
C ASP A 68 -9.83 -4.41 7.17
N LEU A 69 -9.51 -5.70 7.04
CA LEU A 69 -8.13 -6.18 6.99
C LEU A 69 -7.44 -5.78 5.68
N LEU A 70 -8.18 -5.82 4.57
CA LEU A 70 -7.70 -5.36 3.26
C LEU A 70 -7.57 -3.83 3.22
N HIS A 71 -8.48 -3.11 3.87
CA HIS A 71 -8.43 -1.66 4.00
C HIS A 71 -7.17 -1.18 4.72
N ALA A 72 -6.75 -1.89 5.79
CA ALA A 72 -5.51 -1.63 6.49
C ALA A 72 -4.27 -1.84 5.60
N ALA A 73 -4.28 -2.86 4.74
CA ALA A 73 -3.20 -3.14 3.79
C ALA A 73 -3.13 -2.07 2.68
N ILE A 74 -4.28 -1.67 2.11
CA ILE A 74 -4.39 -0.57 1.12
C ILE A 74 -3.80 0.72 1.69
N THR A 75 -4.26 1.12 2.88
CA THR A 75 -3.81 2.35 3.54
C THR A 75 -2.28 2.36 3.75
N ARG A 76 -1.70 1.19 4.07
CA ARG A 76 -0.25 1.08 4.30
C ARG A 76 0.57 1.14 3.02
N LEU A 77 0.07 0.55 1.92
CA LEU A 77 0.73 0.61 0.62
C LEU A 77 0.67 2.02 0.03
N GLU A 78 -0.46 2.71 0.18
CA GLU A 78 -0.59 4.12 -0.23
C GLU A 78 0.36 5.05 0.54
N GLN A 79 0.58 4.78 1.83
CA GLN A 79 1.61 5.49 2.61
C GLN A 79 3.03 5.27 2.08
N LEU A 80 3.35 4.06 1.59
CA LEU A 80 4.65 3.78 0.99
C LEU A 80 4.78 4.48 -0.36
N ALA A 81 3.76 4.38 -1.21
CA ALA A 81 3.70 5.08 -2.50
C ALA A 81 3.87 6.60 -2.34
N TRP A 82 3.27 7.19 -1.29
CA TRP A 82 3.45 8.61 -0.96
C TRP A 82 4.91 8.96 -0.64
N MET A 83 5.64 8.09 0.05
CA MET A 83 7.05 8.32 0.37
C MET A 83 7.93 8.31 -0.89
N VAL A 84 7.62 7.44 -1.87
CA VAL A 84 8.28 7.42 -3.18
C VAL A 84 7.93 8.67 -4.00
N ASN A 85 6.67 9.08 -4.00
CA ASN A 85 6.22 10.28 -4.71
C ASN A 85 6.79 11.58 -4.10
N ALA A 86 7.06 11.61 -2.79
CA ALA A 86 7.67 12.75 -2.12
C ALA A 86 9.10 13.03 -2.60
N GLU A 87 9.84 12.02 -3.07
CA GLU A 87 11.16 12.22 -3.70
C GLU A 87 11.07 12.92 -5.07
N VAL A 88 9.88 12.98 -5.67
CA VAL A 88 9.61 13.60 -6.99
C VAL A 88 8.97 14.99 -6.87
N MET A 89 8.40 15.35 -5.71
CA MET A 89 7.74 16.64 -5.51
C MET A 89 8.77 17.79 -5.49
N ALA A 90 8.81 18.57 -6.57
CA ALA A 90 9.51 19.86 -6.57
C ALA A 90 8.75 20.84 -5.67
N ALA A 91 9.45 21.52 -4.76
CA ALA A 91 8.86 22.53 -3.90
C ALA A 91 8.20 23.64 -4.75
N SER A 92 6.87 23.71 -4.74
CA SER A 92 6.10 24.71 -5.48
C SER A 92 5.70 25.93 -4.64
N ALA A 93 5.91 25.86 -3.32
CA ALA A 93 5.59 26.96 -2.41
C ALA A 93 6.67 28.05 -2.47
N SER A 94 6.27 29.29 -2.78
CA SER A 94 7.16 30.44 -2.66
C SER A 94 7.40 30.77 -1.19
N VAL A 95 8.66 30.80 -0.76
CA VAL A 95 9.01 31.28 0.58
C VAL A 95 8.76 32.79 0.63
N THR A 96 7.77 33.22 1.40
CA THR A 96 7.63 34.63 1.81
C THR A 96 8.69 34.95 2.85
N ALA A 97 9.58 35.88 2.53
CA ALA A 97 10.53 36.41 3.50
C ALA A 97 9.77 37.13 4.63
N PRO A 98 10.21 37.01 5.90
CA PRO A 98 9.61 37.76 6.99
C PRO A 98 9.81 39.26 6.75
N ALA A 99 8.76 40.06 6.98
CA ALA A 99 8.85 41.52 6.87
C ALA A 99 9.87 42.04 7.91
N GLU A 100 10.84 42.82 7.46
CA GLU A 100 11.79 43.51 8.35
C GLU A 100 11.01 44.41 9.31
N ALA A 101 11.30 44.23 10.61
CA ALA A 101 10.70 44.97 11.72
C ALA A 101 11.35 46.34 11.92
#